data_AF-A0A1L7G8U7-F1
#
_entry.id   AF-A0A1L7G8U7-F1
#
_cell.length_a   1.000
_cell.length_b   1.000
_cell.length_c   1.000
_cell.angle_alpha   90.00
_cell.angle_beta   90.00
_cell.angle_gamma   90.00
#
_symmetry.space_group_name_H-M   'P 1'
#
loop_
_entity.id
_entity.type
_entity.pdbx_description
1 polymer ?
#
loop_
_entity_poly.entity_id
_entity_poly.type
_entity_poly.pdbx_seq_one_letter_code
_entity_poly.pdbx_strand_id
1 'polypeptide(L)'
;MPPEDRVLLATAYWRTNLTLRRSHHCSASRSPRPTASSATVNRKRRGSEGGRPTGFDSEIYKRRNEVERTINRLKNSRAVATRYDKRAYVFHSTVTTAAVRLWLRG
;
A
#
# COMPACT_ATOMS: atom_id res chain seq x y z
N MET A 1 30.17 -14.36 43.68
CA MET A 1 29.99 -15.07 42.39
C MET A 1 30.78 -14.30 41.35
N PRO A 2 31.87 -14.86 40.82
CA PRO A 2 32.76 -14.15 39.91
C PRO A 2 32.09 -13.87 38.54
N PRO A 3 32.51 -12.80 37.82
CA PRO A 3 31.87 -12.35 36.57
C PRO A 3 31.90 -13.39 35.44
N GLU A 4 32.89 -14.29 35.43
CA GLU A 4 33.04 -15.37 34.47
C GLU A 4 31.88 -16.37 34.47
N ASP A 5 31.24 -16.61 35.62
CA ASP A 5 30.13 -17.58 35.73
C ASP A 5 28.86 -17.11 34.99
N ARG A 6 28.67 -15.80 34.83
CA ARG A 6 27.52 -15.22 34.11
C ARG A 6 27.62 -15.46 32.60
N VAL A 7 28.83 -15.44 32.06
CA VAL A 7 29.10 -15.69 30.64
C VAL A 7 28.96 -17.19 30.32
N LEU A 8 29.38 -18.05 31.24
CA LEU A 8 29.22 -19.50 31.11
C LEU A 8 27.73 -19.92 31.16
N LEU A 9 26.93 -19.33 32.05
CA LEU A 9 25.48 -19.57 32.07
C LEU A 9 24.77 -19.01 30.83
N ALA A 10 25.15 -17.82 30.35
CA ALA A 10 24.58 -17.24 29.12
C ALA A 10 24.96 -18.05 27.87
N THR A 11 26.17 -18.63 27.82
CA THR A 11 26.61 -19.47 26.70
C THR A 11 26.06 -20.90 26.75
N ALA A 12 25.83 -21.44 27.94
CA ALA A 12 25.06 -22.68 28.11
C ALA A 12 23.59 -22.48 27.73
N TYR A 13 23.01 -21.32 28.08
CA TYR A 13 21.63 -20.94 27.77
C TYR A 13 21.37 -20.84 26.26
N TRP A 14 22.34 -20.42 25.44
CA TRP A 14 22.16 -20.46 23.97
C TRP A 14 22.26 -21.88 23.40
N ARG A 15 23.16 -22.73 23.93
CA ARG A 15 23.37 -24.10 23.41
C ARG A 15 22.18 -25.01 23.67
N THR A 16 21.53 -24.92 24.84
CA THR A 16 20.35 -25.72 25.17
C THR A 16 19.07 -25.21 24.51
N ASN A 17 18.96 -23.92 24.21
CA ASN A 17 17.77 -23.36 23.55
C ASN A 17 17.72 -23.67 22.03
N LEU A 18 18.86 -24.04 21.42
CA LEU A 18 18.91 -24.42 20.00
C LEU A 18 18.30 -25.81 19.73
N THR A 19 18.26 -26.70 20.72
CA THR A 19 17.65 -28.04 20.59
C THR A 19 16.13 -28.02 20.80
N LEU A 20 15.59 -27.05 21.56
CA LEU A 20 14.12 -26.87 21.71
C LEU A 20 13.46 -26.14 20.53
N ARG A 21 14.22 -25.39 19.71
CA ARG A 21 13.67 -24.63 18.58
C ARG A 21 13.43 -25.44 17.29
N ARG A 22 13.71 -26.75 17.31
CA ARG A 22 13.45 -27.67 16.18
C ARG A 22 12.09 -28.37 16.24
N SER A 23 11.36 -28.26 17.36
CA SER A 23 10.09 -28.99 17.57
C SER A 23 8.84 -28.26 17.05
N HIS A 24 8.97 -27.05 16.49
CA HIS A 24 7.87 -26.40 15.78
C HIS A 24 8.00 -26.61 14.28
N HIS A 25 7.80 -27.85 13.83
CA HIS A 25 7.29 -28.09 12.48
C HIS A 25 5.82 -27.64 12.43
N CYS A 26 5.62 -26.33 12.30
CA CYS A 26 4.38 -25.81 11.77
C CYS A 26 4.37 -26.17 10.29
N SER A 27 3.47 -27.08 9.90
CA SER A 27 3.05 -27.28 8.53
C SER A 27 2.50 -25.95 8.00
N ALA A 28 3.39 -25.12 7.45
CA ALA A 28 3.04 -23.91 6.75
C ALA A 28 2.22 -24.32 5.53
N SER A 29 0.90 -24.30 5.67
CA SER A 29 -0.04 -24.30 4.56
C SER A 29 0.27 -23.05 3.75
N ARG A 30 1.16 -23.18 2.76
CA ARG A 30 1.51 -22.15 1.81
C ARG A 30 0.28 -21.95 0.92
N SER A 31 -0.68 -21.17 1.40
CA SER A 31 -1.76 -20.67 0.56
C SER A 31 -1.12 -19.86 -0.57
N PRO A 32 -1.33 -20.24 -1.85
CA PRO A 32 -0.78 -19.48 -2.96
C PRO A 32 -1.27 -18.04 -2.87
N ARG A 33 -0.34 -17.09 -2.96
CA ARG A 33 -0.68 -15.68 -3.12
C ARG A 33 -1.60 -15.57 -4.34
N PRO A 34 -2.80 -14.96 -4.24
CA PRO A 34 -3.76 -15.01 -5.32
C PRO A 34 -3.16 -14.36 -6.57
N THR A 35 -3.11 -15.14 -7.65
CA THR A 35 -2.77 -14.65 -8.98
C THR A 35 -4.02 -14.00 -9.58
N ALA A 36 -3.86 -13.19 -10.65
CA ALA A 36 -5.00 -12.56 -11.31
C ALA A 36 -6.07 -13.59 -11.78
N SER A 37 -5.65 -14.82 -12.12
CA SER A 37 -6.56 -15.91 -12.50
C SER A 37 -7.33 -16.51 -11.32
N SER A 38 -6.72 -16.65 -10.14
CA SER A 38 -7.40 -17.19 -8.95
C SER A 38 -8.42 -16.21 -8.37
N ALA A 39 -8.24 -14.91 -8.59
CA ALA A 39 -9.20 -13.88 -8.21
C ALA A 39 -10.53 -14.01 -8.98
N THR A 40 -10.48 -14.33 -10.27
CA THR A 40 -11.68 -14.54 -11.11
C THR A 40 -12.48 -15.76 -10.65
N VAL A 41 -11.80 -16.87 -10.34
CA VAL A 41 -12.43 -18.10 -9.83
C VAL A 41 -13.07 -17.85 -8.47
N ASN A 42 -12.38 -17.17 -7.56
CA ASN A 42 -12.94 -16.83 -6.24
C ASN A 42 -14.10 -15.82 -6.34
N ARG A 43 -14.08 -14.90 -7.31
CA ARG A 43 -15.20 -13.99 -7.62
C ARG A 43 -16.41 -14.75 -8.12
N LYS A 44 -16.23 -15.69 -9.06
CA LYS A 44 -17.31 -16.59 -9.52
C LYS A 44 -17.89 -17.40 -8.36
N ARG A 45 -17.03 -17.95 -7.49
CA ARG A 45 -17.43 -18.76 -6.33
C ARG A 45 -18.28 -18.00 -5.33
N ARG A 46 -18.03 -16.70 -5.13
CA ARG A 46 -18.78 -15.88 -4.17
C ARG A 46 -20.12 -15.35 -4.72
N GLY A 47 -20.43 -15.56 -6.00
CA GLY A 47 -21.71 -15.16 -6.59
C GLY A 47 -22.04 -13.67 -6.41
N SER A 48 -23.34 -13.34 -6.41
CA SER A 48 -23.87 -12.00 -6.12
C SER A 48 -23.63 -11.55 -4.68
N GLU A 49 -23.45 -12.48 -3.74
CA GLU A 49 -23.15 -12.20 -2.33
C GLU A 49 -21.70 -11.74 -2.09
N GLY A 50 -20.77 -12.08 -2.99
CA GLY A 50 -19.39 -11.58 -2.98
C GLY A 50 -19.21 -10.22 -3.66
N GLY A 51 -20.31 -9.54 -3.94
CA GLY A 51 -20.41 -8.42 -4.87
C GLY A 51 -19.58 -7.19 -4.50
N ARG A 52 -19.21 -6.44 -5.54
CA ARG A 52 -18.79 -5.03 -5.43
C ARG A 52 -20.01 -4.22 -4.95
N PRO A 53 -19.85 -3.25 -4.03
CA PRO A 53 -20.97 -2.50 -3.46
C PRO A 53 -21.95 -1.99 -4.51
N THR A 54 -23.23 -2.09 -4.15
CA THR A 54 -24.39 -1.66 -4.93
C THR A 54 -24.27 -0.18 -5.28
N GLY A 55 -24.21 0.15 -6.57
CA GLY A 55 -24.22 1.53 -7.07
C GLY A 55 -22.95 1.99 -7.78
N PHE A 56 -22.22 1.11 -8.47
CA PHE A 56 -21.25 1.57 -9.48
C PHE A 56 -22.00 2.05 -10.72
N ASP A 57 -22.40 3.32 -10.70
CA ASP A 57 -22.91 3.99 -11.89
C ASP A 57 -21.75 4.21 -12.86
N SER A 58 -21.72 3.39 -13.91
CA SER A 58 -20.68 3.45 -14.93
C SER A 58 -20.69 4.76 -15.72
N GLU A 59 -21.84 5.44 -15.83
CA GLU A 59 -21.97 6.71 -16.56
C GLU A 59 -21.32 7.84 -15.78
N ILE A 60 -21.62 7.94 -14.48
CA ILE A 60 -20.96 8.89 -13.59
C ILE A 60 -19.45 8.62 -13.51
N TYR A 61 -19.06 7.34 -13.54
CA TYR A 61 -17.65 6.95 -13.44
C TYR A 61 -16.84 7.16 -14.73
N LYS A 62 -17.46 7.24 -15.92
CA LYS A 62 -16.77 7.50 -17.20
C LYS A 62 -15.98 8.81 -17.17
N ARG A 63 -16.57 9.87 -16.60
CA ARG A 63 -15.96 11.22 -16.57
C ARG A 63 -14.85 11.37 -15.52
N ARG A 64 -14.73 10.43 -14.60
CA ARG A 64 -13.66 10.39 -13.60
C ARG A 64 -12.26 10.33 -14.22
N ASN A 65 -12.11 9.60 -15.33
CA ASN A 65 -10.84 9.46 -16.03
C ASN A 65 -10.30 10.82 -16.55
N GLU A 66 -11.17 11.74 -16.93
CA GLU A 66 -10.77 13.09 -17.34
C GLU A 66 -10.19 13.88 -16.16
N VAL A 67 -10.87 13.84 -15.01
CA VAL A 67 -10.42 14.46 -13.76
C VAL A 67 -9.11 13.84 -13.27
N GLU A 68 -8.99 12.52 -13.32
CA GLU A 68 -7.75 11.84 -12.92
C GLU A 68 -6.58 12.22 -13.83
N ARG A 69 -6.80 12.33 -15.14
CA ARG A 69 -5.77 12.79 -16.10
C ARG A 69 -5.36 14.23 -15.86
N THR A 70 -6.30 15.14 -15.59
CA THR A 70 -5.97 16.54 -15.30
C THR A 70 -5.20 16.67 -13.98
N ILE A 71 -5.61 15.96 -12.93
CA ILE A 71 -4.87 15.91 -11.66
C ILE A 71 -3.47 15.33 -11.87
N ASN A 72 -3.33 14.26 -12.67
CA ASN A 72 -2.03 13.67 -12.95
C ASN A 72 -1.11 14.67 -13.68
N ARG A 73 -1.65 15.43 -14.65
CA ARG A 73 -0.91 16.50 -15.34
C ARG A 73 -0.52 17.63 -14.39
N LEU A 74 -1.39 18.03 -13.45
CA LEU A 74 -1.07 19.03 -12.42
C LEU A 74 0.06 18.55 -11.49
N LYS A 75 0.08 17.27 -11.14
CA LYS A 75 1.12 16.64 -10.31
C LYS A 75 2.49 16.55 -11.00
N ASN A 76 2.60 16.83 -12.30
CA ASN A 76 3.91 17.00 -12.95
C ASN A 76 4.67 18.22 -12.38
N SER A 77 3.95 19.20 -11.82
CA SER A 77 4.57 20.30 -11.08
C SER A 77 5.01 19.81 -9.69
N ARG A 78 6.31 19.84 -9.41
CA ARG A 78 6.88 19.42 -8.13
C ARG A 78 6.26 20.16 -6.94
N ALA A 79 6.00 21.47 -7.10
CA ALA A 79 5.38 22.29 -6.06
C ALA A 79 3.97 21.78 -5.66
N VAL A 80 3.19 21.33 -6.65
CA VAL A 80 1.86 20.75 -6.43
C VAL A 80 1.96 19.33 -5.87
N ALA A 81 2.91 18.53 -6.36
CA ALA A 81 3.08 17.14 -5.95
C ALA A 81 3.50 16.97 -4.48
N THR A 82 4.43 17.80 -4.01
CA THR A 82 5.01 17.62 -2.67
C THR A 82 4.30 18.42 -1.59
N ARG A 83 3.51 19.45 -1.96
CA ARG A 83 2.70 20.28 -1.05
C ARG A 83 3.44 20.63 0.26
N TYR A 84 4.51 21.42 0.17
CA TYR A 84 5.24 21.93 1.35
C TYR A 84 4.73 23.28 1.84
N ASP A 85 3.76 23.88 1.15
CA ASP A 85 3.19 25.16 1.52
C ASP A 85 2.44 25.07 2.85
N LYS A 86 2.88 25.83 3.84
CA LYS A 86 2.24 25.88 5.17
C LYS A 86 0.88 26.56 5.17
N ARG A 87 0.61 27.40 4.16
CA ARG A 87 -0.60 28.23 4.06
C ARG A 87 -1.45 27.80 2.87
N ALA A 88 -2.75 27.65 3.09
CA ALA A 88 -3.69 27.18 2.08
C ALA A 88 -3.74 28.09 0.84
N TYR A 89 -3.64 29.42 1.00
CA TYR A 89 -3.67 30.35 -0.13
C TYR A 89 -2.44 30.24 -1.03
N VAL A 90 -1.26 29.93 -0.47
CA VAL A 90 -0.03 29.75 -1.26
C VAL A 90 -0.18 28.49 -2.10
N PHE A 91 -0.62 27.39 -1.50
CA PHE A 91 -0.92 26.16 -2.23
C PHE A 91 -1.98 26.38 -3.32
N HIS A 92 -3.03 27.16 -3.04
CA HIS A 92 -4.05 27.44 -4.04
C HIS A 92 -3.46 28.24 -5.22
N SER A 93 -2.64 29.26 -4.95
CA SER A 93 -1.98 30.04 -6.00
C SER A 93 -1.04 29.20 -6.88
N THR A 94 -0.32 28.23 -6.30
CA THR A 94 0.58 27.32 -7.05
C THR A 94 -0.22 26.36 -7.92
N VAL A 95 -1.34 25.83 -7.42
CA VAL A 95 -2.28 25.01 -8.19
C VAL A 95 -2.88 25.81 -9.34
N THR A 96 -3.37 27.02 -9.10
CA THR A 96 -3.96 27.89 -10.13
C THR A 96 -2.94 28.23 -11.21
N THR A 97 -1.71 28.60 -10.83
CA THR A 97 -0.64 28.87 -11.79
C THR A 97 -0.30 27.63 -12.62
N ALA A 98 -0.26 26.45 -11.99
CA ALA A 98 -0.02 25.19 -12.70
C ALA A 98 -1.17 24.84 -13.66
N ALA A 99 -2.42 25.11 -13.28
CA ALA A 99 -3.59 24.92 -14.11
C ALA A 99 -3.59 25.86 -15.34
N VAL A 100 -3.26 27.14 -15.14
CA VAL A 100 -3.10 28.10 -16.26
C VAL A 100 -2.00 27.65 -17.21
N ARG A 101 -0.84 27.23 -16.68
CA ARG A 101 0.26 26.69 -17.51
C ARG A 101 -0.15 25.43 -18.27
N LEU A 102 -0.99 24.59 -17.69
CA LEU A 102 -1.51 23.40 -18.34
C LEU A 102 -2.49 23.76 -19.46
N TRP A 103 -3.32 24.78 -19.24
CA TRP A 103 -4.28 25.28 -20.22
C TRP A 103 -3.59 25.92 -21.43
N LEU A 104 -2.51 26.69 -21.21
CA LEU A 104 -1.72 27.30 -22.29
C LEU A 104 -0.85 26.31 -23.09
N ARG A 105 -0.68 25.08 -22.61
CA ARG A 105 0.13 24.03 -23.25
C ARG A 105 -0.71 22.99 -24.00
N GLY A 106 -2.04 23.08 -23.91
CA GLY A 106 -2.97 22.26 -24.69
C GLY A 106 -3.23 22.88 -26.04
#